data_AF-A0A0G4F795-F1
#
_entry.id   AF-A0A0G4F795-F1
#
_cell.length_a   1.000
_cell.length_b   1.000
_cell.length_c   1.000
_cell.angle_alpha   90.00
_cell.angle_beta   90.00
_cell.angle_gamma   90.00
#
_symmetry.space_group_name_H-M   'P 1'
#
loop_
_entity.id
_entity.type
_entity.pdbx_description
1 polymer ?
#
loop_
_entity_poly.entity_id
_entity_poly.type
_entity_poly.pdbx_seq_one_letter_code
_entity_poly.pdbx_strand_id
1 'polypeptide(L)'
;MRSGHQPLRPARSQEEHAVLPNNASIGPPNQKAVYTPPSGYCRFGLEVLDKPEYGGNAWLEPFSVSNPNLWWRAFHGVKNVQRRGVETLTATERIVRDGFLPSRTGRHGPGVYCSPDTRVVQPHYAARQTLQTIRGAKTFEWMFQLAVKPDPATQTGTPNIWRVRDPRDIRAYGLLMREV
;
A
#
# COMPACT_ATOMS: atom_id res chain seq x y z
N MET A 1 25.98 45.78 13.16
CA MET A 1 25.21 44.51 13.18
C MET A 1 24.32 44.50 11.93
N ARG A 2 24.65 43.69 10.92
CA ARG A 2 23.84 43.59 9.69
C ARG A 2 22.85 42.43 9.85
N SER A 3 21.56 42.75 9.91
CA SER A 3 20.49 41.74 9.94
C SER A 3 20.34 41.12 8.56
N GLY A 4 20.77 39.87 8.41
CA GLY A 4 20.51 39.08 7.21
C GLY A 4 19.06 38.61 7.20
N HIS A 5 18.21 39.30 6.43
CA HIS A 5 16.89 38.78 6.05
C HIS A 5 17.11 37.73 4.96
N GLN A 6 16.99 36.44 5.32
CA GLN A 6 16.83 35.38 4.33
C GLN A 6 15.41 35.49 3.74
N PRO A 7 15.26 35.55 2.41
CA PRO A 7 13.93 35.50 1.81
C PRO A 7 13.31 34.11 2.05
N LEU A 8 12.04 34.13 2.47
CA LEU A 8 11.20 32.94 2.55
C LEU A 8 11.20 32.23 1.19
N ARG A 9 11.55 30.95 1.19
CA ARG A 9 11.44 30.10 -0.01
C ARG A 9 9.99 30.14 -0.51
N PRO A 10 9.74 30.32 -1.81
CA PRO A 10 8.39 30.25 -2.34
C PRO A 10 7.81 28.86 -2.04
N ALA A 11 6.54 28.83 -1.63
CA ALA A 11 5.75 27.61 -1.54
C ALA A 11 5.90 26.84 -2.84
N ARG A 12 6.27 25.55 -2.75
CA ARG A 12 6.26 24.65 -3.91
C ARG A 12 4.88 24.78 -4.56
N SER A 13 4.87 25.21 -5.81
CA SER A 13 3.70 25.14 -6.68
C SER A 13 3.11 23.75 -6.55
N GLN A 14 1.78 23.67 -6.48
CA GLN A 14 1.04 22.42 -6.61
C GLN A 14 1.41 21.82 -7.97
N GLU A 15 2.42 20.95 -8.00
CA GLU A 15 2.56 20.01 -9.09
C GLU A 15 1.27 19.20 -9.09
N GLU A 16 0.51 19.29 -10.18
CA GLU A 16 -0.59 18.37 -10.45
C GLU A 16 -0.03 16.95 -10.27
N HIS A 17 -0.33 16.34 -9.13
CA HIS A 17 -0.03 14.94 -8.91
C HIS A 17 -0.82 14.16 -9.95
N ALA A 18 -0.15 13.83 -11.06
CA ALA A 18 -0.75 13.12 -12.18
C ALA A 18 -1.52 11.91 -11.64
N VAL A 19 -2.85 11.99 -11.72
CA VAL A 19 -3.72 10.89 -11.33
C VAL A 19 -3.51 9.79 -12.36
N LEU A 20 -3.09 8.60 -11.93
CA LEU A 20 -2.97 7.47 -12.83
C LEU A 20 -4.32 7.23 -13.53
N PRO A 21 -4.35 7.06 -14.86
CA PRO A 21 -5.59 6.75 -15.56
C PRO A 21 -6.17 5.42 -15.07
N ASN A 22 -7.48 5.25 -15.23
CA ASN A 22 -8.14 3.97 -14.95
C ASN A 22 -7.45 2.84 -15.74
N ASN A 23 -7.09 1.75 -15.07
CA ASN A 23 -6.38 0.59 -15.64
C ASN A 23 -4.96 0.91 -16.16
N ALA A 24 -4.26 1.85 -15.51
CA ALA A 24 -2.87 2.15 -15.84
C ALA A 24 -1.99 0.89 -15.78
N SER A 25 -1.14 0.73 -16.80
CA SER A 25 -0.08 -0.27 -16.82
C SER A 25 1.12 0.27 -16.03
N ILE A 26 1.35 -0.28 -14.84
CA ILE A 26 2.32 0.22 -13.85
C ILE A 26 3.44 -0.78 -13.62
N GLY A 27 4.60 -0.27 -13.20
CA GLY A 27 5.83 -1.05 -13.07
C GLY A 27 6.90 -0.55 -14.04
N PRO A 28 8.11 -1.12 -13.99
CA PRO A 28 9.21 -0.71 -14.85
C PRO A 28 8.93 -1.09 -16.31
N PRO A 29 9.64 -0.48 -17.29
CA PRO A 29 9.32 -0.59 -18.71
C PRO A 29 9.07 -2.03 -19.23
N ASN A 30 9.81 -3.00 -18.71
CA ASN A 30 9.78 -4.40 -19.17
C ASN A 30 8.93 -5.33 -18.28
N GLN A 31 8.30 -4.81 -17.22
CA GLN A 31 7.53 -5.62 -16.28
C GLN A 31 6.31 -4.82 -15.78
N LYS A 32 5.32 -4.60 -16.64
CA LYS A 32 4.12 -3.85 -16.26
C LYS A 32 2.95 -4.76 -15.90
N ALA A 33 2.12 -4.31 -14.96
CA ALA A 33 0.87 -4.94 -14.56
C ALA A 33 -0.27 -3.92 -14.64
N VAL A 34 -1.49 -4.38 -14.93
CA VAL A 34 -2.68 -3.51 -14.89
C VAL A 34 -3.00 -3.19 -13.44
N TYR A 35 -3.19 -1.92 -13.15
CA TYR A 35 -3.65 -1.44 -11.85
C TYR A 35 -4.99 -0.73 -11.99
N THR A 36 -5.97 -1.25 -11.26
CA THR A 36 -7.26 -0.62 -11.11
C THR A 36 -7.28 0.13 -9.77
N PRO A 37 -7.37 1.47 -9.77
CA PRO A 37 -7.52 2.23 -8.54
C PRO A 37 -8.72 1.74 -7.71
N PRO A 38 -8.59 1.70 -6.38
CA PRO A 38 -9.71 1.32 -5.52
C PRO A 38 -10.82 2.37 -5.63
N SER A 39 -12.05 1.93 -5.89
CA SER A 39 -13.25 2.79 -5.92
C SER A 39 -14.09 2.62 -4.66
N GLY A 40 -14.73 3.70 -4.20
CA GLY A 40 -15.60 3.68 -3.02
C GLY A 40 -14.88 3.62 -1.67
N TYR A 41 -13.55 3.82 -1.64
CA TYR A 41 -12.78 3.92 -0.41
C TYR A 41 -12.30 5.35 -0.18
N CYS A 42 -12.32 5.78 1.08
CA CYS A 42 -11.48 6.87 1.54
C CYS A 42 -10.04 6.34 1.67
N ARG A 43 -9.07 7.07 1.13
CA ARG A 43 -7.64 6.73 1.24
C ARG A 43 -6.96 7.66 2.23
N PHE A 44 -6.32 7.07 3.22
CA PHE A 44 -5.38 7.74 4.12
C PHE A 44 -3.96 7.46 3.63
N GLY A 45 -3.19 8.51 3.34
CA GLY A 45 -1.77 8.38 3.00
C GLY A 45 -0.97 7.96 4.24
N LEU A 46 -0.06 7.00 4.08
CA LEU A 46 0.89 6.66 5.13
C LEU A 46 2.17 7.49 4.93
N GLU A 47 2.82 7.86 6.03
CA GLU A 47 4.12 8.53 5.98
C GLU A 47 5.20 7.54 5.56
N VAL A 48 5.63 7.66 4.30
CA VAL A 48 6.57 6.72 3.67
C VAL A 48 7.72 7.41 2.92
N LEU A 49 7.69 8.73 2.82
CA LEU A 49 8.74 9.50 2.19
C LEU A 49 9.95 9.60 3.12
N ASP A 50 11.14 9.61 2.53
CA ASP A 50 12.42 9.86 3.19
C ASP A 50 12.76 8.87 4.32
N LYS A 51 12.09 7.72 4.34
CA LYS A 51 12.41 6.59 5.23
C LYS A 51 13.72 5.93 4.77
N PRO A 52 14.79 5.93 5.58
CA PRO A 52 16.08 5.36 5.20
C PRO A 52 15.99 3.88 4.80
N GLU A 53 15.17 3.10 5.50
CA GLU A 53 14.91 1.69 5.23
C GLU A 53 14.27 1.44 3.86
N TYR A 54 13.74 2.48 3.21
CA TYR A 54 13.11 2.41 1.90
C TYR A 54 14.07 2.70 0.74
N GLY A 55 15.32 3.10 1.01
CA GLY A 55 16.31 3.33 -0.04
C GLY A 55 15.93 4.47 -0.98
N GLY A 56 15.24 5.50 -0.45
CA GLY A 56 14.75 6.67 -1.19
C GLY A 56 13.30 6.54 -1.69
N ASN A 57 12.85 7.55 -2.45
CA ASN A 57 11.44 7.71 -2.83
C ASN A 57 11.13 7.26 -4.27
N ALA A 58 12.13 6.85 -5.06
CA ALA A 58 11.97 6.58 -6.50
C ALA A 58 10.94 5.48 -6.84
N TRP A 59 10.63 4.59 -5.88
CA TRP A 59 9.59 3.56 -5.98
C TRP A 59 8.15 4.11 -5.98
N LEU A 60 8.00 5.34 -5.49
CA LEU A 60 6.74 6.05 -5.35
C LEU A 60 6.70 7.33 -6.18
N GLU A 61 7.80 8.08 -6.24
CA GLU A 61 7.87 9.44 -6.78
C GLU A 61 8.79 9.57 -8.01
N PRO A 62 8.33 10.28 -9.07
CA PRO A 62 6.96 10.73 -9.25
C PRO A 62 6.01 9.53 -9.41
N PHE A 63 4.77 9.67 -8.95
CA PHE A 63 3.73 8.64 -9.07
C PHE A 63 3.16 8.65 -10.48
N SER A 64 3.99 8.28 -11.46
CA SER A 64 3.68 8.38 -12.88
C SER A 64 4.11 7.12 -13.61
N VAL A 65 3.37 6.74 -14.65
CA VAL A 65 3.75 5.65 -15.58
C VAL A 65 5.06 5.92 -16.33
N SER A 66 5.53 7.17 -16.36
CA SER A 66 6.83 7.54 -16.94
C SER A 66 8.01 7.32 -15.98
N ASN A 67 7.77 7.04 -14.70
CA ASN A 67 8.83 6.75 -13.73
C ASN A 67 9.35 5.32 -13.94
N PRO A 68 10.61 5.12 -14.39
CA PRO A 68 11.15 3.79 -14.64
C PRO A 68 11.39 2.96 -13.36
N ASN A 69 11.41 3.63 -12.20
CA ASN A 69 11.61 3.01 -10.89
C ASN A 69 10.28 2.74 -10.16
N LEU A 70 9.13 3.03 -10.78
CA LEU A 70 7.84 2.84 -10.15
C LEU A 70 7.62 1.37 -9.81
N TRP A 71 7.35 1.10 -8.53
CA TRP A 71 6.98 -0.24 -8.08
C TRP A 71 5.55 -0.59 -8.50
N TRP A 72 5.26 -1.88 -8.62
CA TRP A 72 3.89 -2.36 -8.84
C TRP A 72 2.95 -1.93 -7.71
N ARG A 73 1.64 -1.92 -7.98
CA ARG A 73 0.61 -1.60 -7.00
C ARG A 73 -0.25 -2.82 -6.72
N ALA A 74 -0.55 -3.01 -5.45
CA ALA A 74 -1.32 -4.14 -4.96
C ALA A 74 -2.12 -3.74 -3.72
N PHE A 75 -2.87 -4.70 -3.20
CA PHE A 75 -3.71 -4.58 -2.03
C PHE A 75 -3.45 -5.75 -1.08
N HIS A 76 -3.52 -5.48 0.21
CA HIS A 76 -3.37 -6.50 1.26
C HIS A 76 -4.41 -6.29 2.35
N GLY A 77 -5.21 -7.33 2.60
CA GLY A 77 -6.17 -7.35 3.69
C GLY A 77 -5.63 -8.10 4.90
N VAL A 78 -6.07 -7.72 6.10
CA VAL A 78 -5.56 -8.26 7.36
C VAL A 78 -6.54 -9.19 8.09
N LYS A 79 -7.71 -9.51 7.50
CA LYS A 79 -8.77 -10.32 8.14
C LYS A 79 -8.25 -11.63 8.74
N ASN A 80 -7.37 -12.33 8.04
CA ASN A 80 -6.94 -13.67 8.44
C ASN A 80 -6.04 -13.71 9.69
N VAL A 81 -5.58 -12.56 10.22
CA VAL A 81 -4.84 -12.50 11.48
C VAL A 81 -5.67 -12.97 12.68
N GLN A 82 -7.00 -12.87 12.59
CA GLN A 82 -7.94 -13.37 13.59
C GLN A 82 -7.84 -14.88 13.79
N ARG A 83 -7.47 -15.64 12.74
CA ARG A 83 -7.23 -17.10 12.84
C ARG A 83 -6.05 -17.45 13.74
N ARG A 84 -5.24 -16.45 14.12
CA ARG A 84 -4.08 -16.56 15.01
C ARG A 84 -4.32 -15.88 16.36
N GLY A 85 -5.56 -15.51 16.67
CA GLY A 85 -5.91 -14.81 17.91
C GLY A 85 -5.38 -13.38 17.98
N VAL A 86 -5.14 -12.73 16.84
CA VAL A 86 -4.68 -11.34 16.77
C VAL A 86 -5.80 -10.47 16.23
N GLU A 87 -6.09 -9.37 16.92
CA GLU A 87 -7.05 -8.36 16.46
C GLU A 87 -6.59 -7.67 15.19
N THR A 88 -7.52 -7.36 14.29
CA THR A 88 -7.21 -6.76 12.99
C THR A 88 -6.62 -5.36 13.12
N LEU A 89 -7.08 -4.55 14.07
CA LEU A 89 -6.49 -3.23 14.37
C LEU A 89 -5.06 -3.37 14.87
N THR A 90 -4.80 -4.27 15.81
CA THR A 90 -3.44 -4.55 16.32
C THR A 90 -2.50 -4.98 15.20
N ALA A 91 -2.96 -5.83 14.28
CA ALA A 91 -2.16 -6.23 13.12
C ALA A 91 -1.92 -5.06 12.15
N THR A 92 -2.93 -4.21 11.96
CA THR A 92 -2.84 -3.01 11.10
C THR A 92 -1.79 -2.04 11.66
N GLU A 93 -1.84 -1.76 12.97
CA GLU A 93 -0.87 -0.90 13.66
C GLU A 93 0.55 -1.45 13.53
N ARG A 94 0.74 -2.76 13.75
CA ARG A 94 2.05 -3.41 13.58
C ARG A 94 2.58 -3.30 12.16
N ILE A 95 1.72 -3.42 11.14
CA ILE A 95 2.16 -3.26 9.74
C ILE A 95 2.60 -1.82 9.48
N VAL A 96 1.88 -0.82 10.01
CA VAL A 96 2.25 0.59 9.84
C VAL A 96 3.57 0.91 10.54
N ARG A 97 3.78 0.36 11.75
CA ARG A 97 4.95 0.64 12.57
C ARG A 97 6.19 -0.16 12.17
N ASP A 98 6.03 -1.46 11.99
CA ASP A 98 7.14 -2.43 11.87
C ASP A 98 7.26 -3.03 10.46
N GLY A 99 6.30 -2.76 9.58
CA GLY A 99 6.21 -3.39 8.26
C GLY A 99 5.57 -4.79 8.28
N PHE A 100 5.67 -5.49 7.16
CA PHE A 100 5.00 -6.78 6.99
C PHE A 100 5.77 -7.94 7.63
N LEU A 101 5.04 -8.81 8.32
CA LEU A 101 5.55 -10.11 8.74
C LEU A 101 5.15 -11.19 7.72
N PRO A 102 6.10 -11.95 7.17
CA PRO A 102 5.78 -13.07 6.29
C PRO A 102 4.87 -14.09 6.99
N SER A 103 3.88 -14.61 6.26
CA SER A 103 3.14 -15.78 6.72
C SER A 103 4.07 -17.00 6.74
N ARG A 104 3.82 -17.95 7.66
CA ARG A 104 4.60 -19.20 7.78
C ARG A 104 4.02 -20.36 6.97
N THR A 105 2.71 -20.36 6.71
CA THR A 105 1.96 -21.53 6.21
C THR A 105 1.04 -21.21 5.03
N GLY A 106 1.42 -20.25 4.17
CA GLY A 106 0.63 -19.90 2.99
C GLY A 106 0.58 -21.00 1.93
N ARG A 107 -0.50 -21.05 1.13
CA ARG A 107 -0.71 -22.04 0.05
C ARG A 107 0.45 -22.11 -0.95
N HIS A 108 1.12 -20.98 -1.15
CA HIS A 108 2.26 -20.85 -2.07
C HIS A 108 3.60 -20.76 -1.33
N GLY A 109 3.64 -21.15 -0.05
CA GLY A 109 4.79 -21.09 0.84
C GLY A 109 4.88 -19.81 1.69
N PRO A 110 5.94 -19.64 2.49
CA PRO A 110 6.11 -18.46 3.33
C PRO A 110 6.23 -17.17 2.52
N GLY A 111 5.66 -16.07 3.03
CA GLY A 111 5.69 -14.76 2.39
C GLY A 111 4.50 -13.85 2.72
N VAL A 112 4.54 -12.63 2.20
CA VAL A 112 3.47 -11.62 2.27
C VAL A 112 2.59 -11.75 1.03
N TYR A 113 1.30 -11.97 1.24
CA TYR A 113 0.34 -12.20 0.16
C TYR A 113 -0.40 -10.92 -0.19
N CYS A 114 -0.43 -10.55 -1.47
CA CYS A 114 -1.16 -9.38 -1.95
C CYS A 114 -1.79 -9.66 -3.32
N SER A 115 -2.57 -8.73 -3.83
CA SER A 115 -3.17 -8.84 -5.16
C SER A 115 -3.21 -7.48 -5.85
N PRO A 116 -2.99 -7.40 -7.18
CA PRO A 116 -3.22 -6.17 -7.93
C PRO A 116 -4.72 -5.82 -8.07
N ASP A 117 -5.63 -6.72 -7.68
CA ASP A 117 -7.07 -6.58 -7.89
C ASP A 117 -7.83 -6.50 -6.55
N THR A 118 -8.51 -5.38 -6.31
CA THR A 118 -9.34 -5.19 -5.12
C THR A 118 -10.48 -6.20 -5.03
N ARG A 119 -11.00 -6.69 -6.16
CA ARG A 119 -12.09 -7.68 -6.19
C ARG A 119 -11.67 -9.03 -5.62
N VAL A 120 -10.37 -9.30 -5.56
CA VAL A 120 -9.80 -10.50 -4.91
C VAL A 120 -9.62 -10.25 -3.42
N VAL A 121 -9.13 -9.06 -3.04
CA VAL A 121 -8.78 -8.74 -1.64
C VAL A 121 -10.00 -8.43 -0.80
N GLN A 122 -10.89 -7.57 -1.29
CA GLN A 122 -12.03 -7.05 -0.55
C GLN A 122 -12.93 -8.14 0.04
N PRO A 123 -13.55 -9.05 -0.75
CA PRO A 123 -14.52 -10.01 -0.20
C PRO A 123 -13.90 -11.05 0.75
N HIS A 124 -12.60 -11.32 0.61
CA HIS A 124 -11.96 -12.46 1.27
C HIS A 124 -10.98 -12.09 2.38
N TYR A 125 -10.37 -10.90 2.30
CA TYR A 125 -9.21 -10.55 3.12
C TYR A 125 -9.31 -9.17 3.77
N ALA A 126 -10.17 -8.26 3.31
CA ALA A 126 -10.38 -6.98 3.99
C ALA A 126 -10.86 -7.21 5.42
N ALA A 127 -10.27 -6.49 6.36
CA ALA A 127 -10.71 -6.53 7.75
C ALA A 127 -12.02 -5.76 7.88
N ARG A 128 -12.90 -6.20 8.78
CA ARG A 128 -14.16 -5.54 9.09
C ARG A 128 -14.32 -5.46 10.61
N GLN A 129 -14.65 -4.29 11.13
CA GLN A 129 -14.88 -4.08 12.55
C GLN A 129 -15.85 -2.93 12.81
N THR A 130 -16.68 -3.09 13.84
CA THR A 130 -17.51 -2.01 14.37
C THR A 130 -16.69 -1.16 15.33
N LEU A 131 -16.60 0.14 15.04
CA LEU A 131 -15.90 1.13 15.83
C LEU A 131 -16.92 2.09 16.45
N GLN A 132 -16.67 2.51 17.69
CA GLN A 132 -17.44 3.59 18.31
C GLN A 132 -16.92 4.92 17.77
N THR A 133 -17.82 5.72 17.20
CA THR A 133 -17.50 7.05 16.68
C THR A 133 -18.27 8.11 17.46
N ILE A 134 -17.92 9.39 17.28
CA ILE A 134 -18.71 10.52 17.83
C ILE A 134 -20.15 10.56 17.31
N ARG A 135 -20.49 9.79 16.27
CA ARG A 135 -21.84 9.66 15.69
C ARG A 135 -22.46 8.28 15.97
N GLY A 136 -21.96 7.56 16.98
CA GLY A 136 -22.40 6.21 17.32
C GLY A 136 -21.57 5.11 16.68
N ALA A 137 -21.99 3.87 16.90
CA ALA A 137 -21.32 2.69 16.37
C ALA A 137 -21.45 2.62 14.84
N LYS A 138 -20.32 2.46 14.15
CA LYS A 138 -20.26 2.30 12.70
C LYS A 138 -19.36 1.14 12.34
N THR A 139 -19.70 0.41 11.28
CA THR A 139 -18.88 -0.69 10.81
C THR A 139 -18.03 -0.22 9.64
N PHE A 140 -16.74 -0.46 9.74
CA PHE A 140 -15.79 -0.13 8.70
C PHE A 140 -15.15 -1.40 8.18
N GLU A 141 -14.78 -1.37 6.91
CA GLU A 141 -13.82 -2.31 6.36
C GLU A 141 -12.59 -1.59 5.83
N TRP A 142 -11.46 -2.27 5.88
CA TRP A 142 -10.20 -1.71 5.43
C TRP A 142 -9.21 -2.74 4.88
N MET A 143 -8.31 -2.24 4.05
CA MET A 143 -7.17 -2.94 3.49
C MET A 143 -6.04 -1.95 3.18
N PHE A 144 -4.81 -2.44 3.08
CA PHE A 144 -3.67 -1.64 2.67
C PHE A 144 -3.58 -1.52 1.15
N GLN A 145 -3.15 -0.35 0.70
CA GLN A 145 -2.64 -0.09 -0.63
C GLN A 145 -1.11 -0.18 -0.60
N LEU A 146 -0.55 -0.98 -1.51
CA LEU A 146 0.83 -1.44 -1.45
C LEU A 146 1.63 -1.08 -2.68
N ALA A 147 2.92 -0.85 -2.49
CA ALA A 147 3.94 -0.88 -3.52
C ALA A 147 4.72 -2.20 -3.42
N VAL A 148 4.93 -2.89 -4.54
CA VAL A 148 5.68 -4.15 -4.61
C VAL A 148 6.83 -4.01 -5.59
N LYS A 149 8.05 -4.35 -5.15
CA LYS A 149 9.24 -4.25 -5.97
C LYS A 149 9.10 -5.14 -7.21
N PRO A 150 9.40 -4.62 -8.41
CA PRO A 150 9.29 -5.34 -9.66
C PRO A 150 10.47 -6.30 -9.84
N ASP A 151 10.28 -7.54 -9.41
CA ASP A 151 11.21 -8.64 -9.64
C ASP A 151 10.42 -9.96 -9.79
N PRO A 152 10.61 -10.73 -10.88
CA PRO A 152 9.96 -12.02 -11.08
C PRO A 152 10.23 -13.04 -9.97
N ALA A 153 11.37 -12.96 -9.27
CA ALA A 153 11.66 -13.80 -8.11
C ALA A 153 10.85 -13.39 -6.87
N THR A 154 10.46 -12.12 -6.80
CA THR A 154 9.62 -11.54 -5.75
C THR A 154 8.15 -11.90 -5.94
N GLN A 155 7.72 -12.35 -7.13
CA GLN A 155 6.36 -12.80 -7.41
C GLN A 155 6.29 -14.31 -7.61
N THR A 156 5.63 -14.99 -6.68
CA THR A 156 5.20 -16.38 -6.89
C THR A 156 3.75 -16.54 -6.46
N GLY A 157 2.99 -17.42 -7.10
CA GLY A 157 1.55 -17.57 -6.80
C GLY A 157 0.71 -17.73 -8.07
N THR A 158 -0.37 -16.96 -8.17
CA THR A 158 -1.24 -16.91 -9.34
C THR A 158 -1.26 -15.50 -9.93
N PRO A 159 -1.78 -15.27 -11.15
CA PRO A 159 -1.86 -13.92 -11.72
C PRO A 159 -2.58 -12.90 -10.81
N ASN A 160 -3.51 -13.40 -9.99
CA ASN A 160 -4.37 -12.60 -9.13
C ASN A 160 -3.93 -12.60 -7.66
N ILE A 161 -2.94 -13.41 -7.26
CA ILE A 161 -2.42 -13.44 -5.88
C ILE A 161 -0.91 -13.58 -5.94
N TRP A 162 -0.22 -12.53 -5.53
CA TRP A 162 1.22 -12.46 -5.47
C TRP A 162 1.72 -12.80 -4.06
N ARG A 163 2.79 -13.57 -3.97
CA ARG A 163 3.55 -13.82 -2.75
C ARG A 163 4.92 -13.16 -2.84
N VAL A 164 5.11 -12.13 -2.02
CA VAL A 164 6.39 -11.44 -1.80
C VAL A 164 7.17 -12.19 -0.72
N ARG A 165 8.35 -12.70 -1.06
CA ARG A 165 9.18 -13.50 -0.12
C ARG A 165 9.92 -12.64 0.89
N ASP A 166 10.56 -11.57 0.42
CA ASP A 166 11.28 -10.63 1.25
C ASP A 166 10.33 -9.49 1.68
N PRO A 167 10.07 -9.30 2.98
CA PRO A 167 9.21 -8.22 3.45
C PRO A 167 9.74 -6.81 3.14
N ARG A 168 11.02 -6.66 2.75
CA ARG A 168 11.62 -5.37 2.32
C ARG A 168 11.21 -4.96 0.90
N ASP A 169 10.72 -5.90 0.11
CA ASP A 169 10.28 -5.69 -1.28
C ASP A 169 8.78 -5.35 -1.39
N ILE A 170 8.14 -5.03 -0.27
CA ILE A 170 6.73 -4.64 -0.20
C ILE A 170 6.52 -3.53 0.84
N ARG A 171 5.74 -2.51 0.48
CA ARG A 171 5.52 -1.33 1.34
C ARG A 171 4.06 -0.92 1.31
N ALA A 172 3.47 -0.71 2.49
CA ALA A 172 2.18 -0.04 2.57
C ALA A 172 2.41 1.46 2.43
N TYR A 173 1.68 2.12 1.53
CA TYR A 173 1.73 3.58 1.37
C TYR A 173 0.36 4.25 1.49
N GLY A 174 -0.69 3.44 1.65
CA GLY A 174 -2.03 3.92 1.91
C GLY A 174 -2.86 2.93 2.71
N LEU A 175 -3.79 3.44 3.49
CA LEU A 175 -4.86 2.68 4.11
C LEU A 175 -6.18 3.05 3.43
N LEU A 176 -6.87 2.05 2.89
CA LEU A 176 -8.16 2.20 2.25
C LEU A 176 -9.23 1.81 3.25
N MET A 177 -10.16 2.71 3.53
CA MET A 177 -11.24 2.48 4.49
C MET A 177 -12.57 2.95 3.93
N ARG A 178 -13.65 2.20 4.21
CA ARG A 178 -15.02 2.62 3.92
C ARG A 178 -15.98 2.10 4.98
N GLU A 179 -17.09 2.82 5.16
CA GLU A 179 -18.21 2.40 5.99
C GLU A 179 -19.07 1.35 5.24
N VAL A 180 -19.58 0.33 5.95
CA VAL A 180 -20.28 -0.85 5.39
C VAL A 180 -21.43 -1.37 6.24
#